data_AF-A0A7W7RRE3-F1
#
_entry.id   AF-A0A7W7RRE3-F1
#
_cell.length_a   1.000
_cell.length_b   1.000
_cell.length_c   1.000
_cell.angle_alpha   90.00
_cell.angle_beta   90.00
_cell.angle_gamma   90.00
#
_symmetry.space_group_name_H-M   'P 1'
#
loop_
_entity.id
_entity.type
_entity.pdbx_description
1 polymer ?
#
loop_
_entity_poly.entity_id
_entity_poly.type
_entity_poly.pdbx_seq_one_letter_code
_entity_poly.pdbx_strand_id
1 'polypeptide(L)' 'MEVTDDGSATSSPAVHVPDADANGGRGLWLVDLLATAWGSRHDDEAGRSVWFQVAG' A
#
# COMPACT_ATOMS: atom_id res chain seq x y z
N MET A 1 -10.31 -4.37 -4.12
CA MET A 1 -10.61 -3.86 -2.76
C MET A 1 -9.89 -2.54 -2.58
N GLU A 2 -10.51 -1.58 -1.89
CA GLU A 2 -9.94 -0.25 -1.60
C GLU A 2 -9.76 -0.14 -0.08
N VAL A 3 -8.59 0.32 0.36
CA VAL A 3 -8.28 0.56 1.78
C VAL A 3 -7.81 2.00 1.92
N THR A 4 -8.51 2.76 2.75
CA THR A 4 -8.15 4.13 3.13
C THR A 4 -7.47 4.08 4.50
N ASP A 5 -6.22 4.51 4.57
CA ASP A 5 -5.44 4.62 5.81
C ASP A 5 -5.29 6.10 6.16
N ASP A 6 -5.52 6.47 7.42
CA ASP A 6 -5.39 7.85 7.94
C ASP A 6 -3.91 8.22 8.22
N GLY A 7 -2.98 7.51 7.57
CA GLY A 7 -1.54 7.61 7.77
C GLY A 7 -0.98 8.98 7.39
N SER A 8 0.17 9.31 8.00
CA SER A 8 0.89 10.58 7.83
C SER A 8 0.93 11.06 6.36
N ALA A 9 0.43 12.27 6.12
CA ALA A 9 0.35 12.93 4.81
C ALA A 9 1.72 13.11 4.09
N THR A 10 2.84 12.76 4.74
CA THR A 10 4.19 13.07 4.28
C THR A 10 5.00 11.89 3.73
N SER A 11 4.57 10.63 3.89
CA SER A 11 5.40 9.47 3.52
C SER A 11 4.82 8.67 2.36
N SER A 12 5.25 8.89 1.11
CA SER A 12 4.75 8.15 -0.06
C SER A 12 4.75 6.62 0.17
N PRO A 13 3.68 5.88 -0.18
CA PRO A 13 3.65 4.43 -0.01
C PRO A 13 4.68 3.84 -0.97
N ALA A 14 5.73 3.30 -0.38
CA ALA A 14 6.82 2.65 -1.10
C ALA A 14 6.80 1.17 -0.74
N VAL A 15 7.01 0.31 -1.74
CA VAL A 15 7.29 -1.10 -1.47
C VAL A 15 8.63 -1.14 -0.77
N HIS A 16 8.61 -1.52 0.49
CA HIS A 16 9.82 -1.82 1.24
C HIS A 16 9.90 -3.33 1.36
N VAL A 17 11.02 -3.93 0.94
CA VAL A 17 11.31 -5.32 1.30
C VAL A 17 11.53 -5.34 2.81
N PRO A 18 10.67 -5.99 3.60
CA PRO A 18 10.82 -5.96 5.04
C PRO A 18 12.07 -6.74 5.45
N ASP A 19 12.86 -6.18 6.37
CA ASP A 19 13.84 -6.98 7.10
C ASP A 19 13.10 -8.06 7.90
N ALA A 20 13.73 -9.23 8.08
CA ALA A 20 13.09 -10.38 8.73
C ALA A 20 12.54 -10.04 10.13
N ASP A 21 13.20 -9.12 10.83
CA ASP A 21 12.86 -8.65 12.18
C ASP A 21 12.00 -7.36 12.20
N ALA A 22 11.62 -6.83 11.04
CA ALA A 22 10.79 -5.63 10.97
C ALA A 22 9.34 -5.94 11.37
N ASN A 23 8.85 -5.28 12.42
CA ASN A 23 7.53 -5.50 13.01
C ASN A 23 6.37 -4.85 12.22
N GLY A 24 6.63 -4.29 11.04
CA GLY A 24 5.67 -3.58 10.19
C GLY A 24 6.17 -3.41 8.75
N GLY A 25 5.37 -2.83 7.85
CA GLY A 25 5.77 -2.52 6.46
C GLY A 25 5.65 -3.64 5.43
N ARG A 26 5.19 -4.84 5.83
CA ARG A 26 5.05 -6.00 4.93
C ARG A 26 3.80 -5.94 4.04
N GLY A 27 2.84 -5.09 4.38
CA GLY A 27 1.53 -5.03 3.71
C GLY A 27 1.62 -4.72 2.22
N LEU A 28 2.39 -3.68 1.85
CA LEU A 28 2.62 -3.34 0.45
C LEU A 28 3.45 -4.39 -0.29
N TRP A 29 4.37 -5.06 0.39
CA TRP A 29 5.15 -6.15 -0.21
C TRP A 29 4.28 -7.37 -0.55
N LEU A 30 3.31 -7.71 0.31
CA LEU A 30 2.33 -8.76 0.01
C LEU A 30 1.41 -8.37 -1.15
N VAL A 31 0.98 -7.11 -1.21
CA VAL A 31 0.19 -6.59 -2.34
C VAL A 31 0.99 -6.69 -3.63
N ASP A 32 2.27 -6.31 -3.62
CA ASP A 32 3.15 -6.41 -4.79
C ASP A 32 3.33 -7.84 -5.30
N LEU A 33 3.40 -8.82 -4.39
CA LEU A 33 3.53 -10.23 -4.76
C LEU A 33 2.24 -10.86 -5.29
N LEU A 34 1.08 -10.43 -4.78
CA LEU A 34 -0.20 -11.09 -5.04
C LEU A 34 -1.04 -10.38 -6.09
N ALA A 35 -0.82 -9.08 -6.30
CA ALA A 35 -1.62 -8.29 -7.22
C ALA A 35 -1.11 -8.44 -8.66
N THR A 36 -2.04 -8.55 -9.60
CA THR A 36 -1.72 -8.43 -11.03
C THR A 36 -1.48 -6.98 -11.43
N ALA A 37 -2.09 -6.03 -10.71
CA ALA A 37 -1.85 -4.61 -10.82
C ALA A 37 -2.22 -3.91 -9.52
N TRP A 38 -1.47 -2.89 -9.13
CA TRP A 38 -1.76 -2.08 -7.97
C TRP A 38 -1.20 -0.66 -8.13
N GLY A 39 -1.67 0.27 -7.31
CA GLY A 39 -1.20 1.66 -7.32
C GLY A 39 -1.68 2.45 -6.11
N SER A 40 -1.20 3.68 -5.99
CA SER A 40 -1.64 4.61 -4.95
C SER A 40 -2.15 5.91 -5.55
N ARG A 41 -3.15 6.51 -4.90
CA ARG A 41 -3.69 7.82 -5.24
C ARG A 41 -3.68 8.67 -3.98
N HIS A 42 -3.19 9.90 -4.13
CA HIS A 42 -3.37 10.94 -3.13
C HIS A 42 -4.63 11.73 -3.51
N ASP A 43 -5.54 11.88 -2.56
CA ASP A 43 -6.71 12.74 -2.66
C ASP A 43 -6.58 13.81 -1.57
N ASP A 44 -6.60 15.08 -1.98
CA ASP A 44 -6.32 16.19 -1.06
C ASP A 44 -7.41 16.36 0.02
N GLU A 45 -8.59 15.77 -0.18
CA GLU A 45 -9.72 15.83 0.75
C GLU A 45 -9.92 14.52 1.53
N ALA A 46 -9.66 13.37 0.90
CA ALA A 46 -9.84 12.04 1.51
C ALA A 46 -8.55 11.38 2.02
N GLY A 47 -7.40 12.03 1.87
CA GLY A 47 -6.10 11.46 2.24
C GLY A 47 -5.62 10.45 1.19
N ARG A 48 -4.95 9.38 1.63
CA ARG A 48 -4.27 8.47 0.71
C ARG A 48 -4.94 7.11 0.62
N SER A 49 -5.17 6.66 -0.61
CA SER A 49 -5.75 5.36 -0.91
C SER A 49 -4.79 4.49 -1.74
N VAL A 50 -4.74 3.20 -1.43
CA VAL A 50 -4.04 2.17 -2.21
C VAL A 50 -5.06 1.21 -2.78
N TRP A 51 -4.92 0.88 -4.06
CA TRP A 51 -5.79 -0.07 -4.76
C TRP A 51 -4.96 -1.21 -5.35
N PHE A 52 -5.59 -2.38 -5.50
CA PHE A 52 -4.99 -3.53 -6.16
C PHE A 52 -6.03 -4.46 -6.78
N GLN A 53 -5.59 -5.18 -7.81
CA GLN A 53 -6.33 -6.19 -8.57
C GLN A 53 -5.67 -7.55 -8.37
N VAL A 54 -6.47 -8.60 -8.21
CA VAL A 54 -6.01 -9.99 -8.07
C VAL A 54 -6.60 -10.79 -9.25
N ALA A 55 -5.83 -11.71 -9.83
CA ALA A 55 -6.38 -12.64 -10.83
C ALA A 55 -7.46 -13.52 -10.18
N GLY A 56 -8.63 -13.58 -10.82
CA GLY A 56 -9.75 -14.41 -10.38
C GLY A 56 -9.56 -15.88 -10.73
#